data_AF-A0A392PK54-F1
#
_entry.id   AF-A0A392PK54-F1
#
_cell.length_a   1.000
_cell.length_b   1.000
_cell.length_c   1.000
_cell.angle_alpha   90.00
_cell.angle_beta   90.00
_cell.angle_gamma   90.00
#
_symmetry.space_group_name_H-M   'P 1'
#
loop_
_entity.id
_entity.type
_entity.pdbx_description
1 polymer ?
#
loop_
_entity_poly.entity_id
_entity_poly.type
_entity_poly.pdbx_seq_one_letter_code
_entity_poly.pdbx_strand_id
1 'polypeptide(L)'
;DQASDGQIKDEINRSMNADCFWNRLENFGCATDVSCLNSVSPDSLMIKDGLDRYIELLNLLNPIEMQNKMFGEEFASMLDEMKQLRASMSMTDSMIEKNTLIVLSKKILSRRSTVAHILASQRSNTNHSQGAVNSGHGKAKGKKNKPKKNKGGKKGKK
;
A
#
# COMPACT_ATOMS: atom_id res chain seq x y z
N ASP A 1 -30.52 30.85 -28.36
CA ASP A 1 -29.31 30.05 -28.62
C ASP A 1 -28.03 30.81 -28.36
N GLN A 2 -27.41 30.54 -27.22
CA GLN A 2 -25.96 30.62 -27.11
C GLN A 2 -25.49 29.56 -26.12
N ALA A 3 -24.89 28.52 -26.68
CA ALA A 3 -24.25 27.43 -25.98
C ALA A 3 -23.04 27.95 -25.18
N SER A 4 -22.97 27.57 -23.91
CA SER A 4 -21.71 27.55 -23.17
C SER A 4 -21.70 26.31 -22.28
N ASP A 5 -21.73 25.16 -22.96
CA ASP A 5 -21.56 23.82 -22.41
C ASP A 5 -20.05 23.54 -22.24
N GLY A 6 -19.44 24.26 -21.31
CA GLY A 6 -18.00 24.42 -21.28
C GLY A 6 -17.44 24.54 -19.87
N GLN A 7 -17.69 23.53 -19.03
CA GLN A 7 -16.80 23.14 -17.91
C GLN A 7 -17.34 21.90 -17.16
N ILE A 8 -17.47 20.78 -17.87
CA ILE A 8 -17.46 19.44 -17.24
C ILE A 8 -16.14 18.80 -17.61
N LYS A 9 -15.04 19.29 -17.03
CA LYS A 9 -13.72 18.67 -17.24
C LYS A 9 -12.80 18.69 -16.02
N ASP A 10 -13.34 18.97 -14.84
CA ASP A 10 -12.58 18.89 -13.58
C ASP A 10 -12.99 17.69 -12.69
N GLU A 11 -13.83 16.79 -13.19
CA GLU A 11 -14.48 15.80 -12.33
C GLU A 11 -13.67 14.53 -12.04
N ILE A 12 -12.68 14.13 -12.85
CA ILE A 12 -12.17 12.74 -12.75
C ILE A 12 -10.66 12.62 -12.84
N ASN A 13 -9.93 13.50 -12.16
CA ASN A 13 -8.54 13.18 -11.81
C ASN A 13 -8.10 13.68 -10.43
N ARG A 14 -9.02 13.67 -9.46
CA ARG A 14 -8.66 13.78 -8.05
C ARG A 14 -8.20 12.40 -7.57
N SER A 15 -7.06 11.93 -8.05
CA SER A 15 -6.37 10.81 -7.39
C SER A 15 -6.04 11.29 -5.99
N MET A 16 -6.81 10.85 -4.99
CA MET A 16 -6.60 11.29 -3.63
C MET A 16 -5.22 10.83 -3.19
N ASN A 17 -4.33 11.78 -2.88
CA ASN A 17 -3.03 11.47 -2.30
C ASN A 17 -3.26 10.69 -0.99
N ALA A 18 -2.46 9.67 -0.71
CA ALA A 18 -2.49 8.90 0.54
C ALA A 18 -2.51 9.83 1.76
N ASP A 19 -1.70 10.88 1.78
CA ASP A 19 -1.66 11.84 2.89
C ASP A 19 -2.98 12.62 3.04
N CYS A 20 -3.67 12.88 1.93
CA CYS A 20 -4.97 13.56 1.96
C CYS A 20 -6.05 12.68 2.61
N PHE A 21 -6.03 11.36 2.33
CA PHE A 21 -6.93 10.42 3.00
C PHE A 21 -6.73 10.43 4.51
N TRP A 22 -5.48 10.25 4.97
CA TRP A 22 -5.19 10.14 6.39
C TRP A 22 -5.52 11.41 7.16
N ASN A 23 -5.21 12.59 6.60
CA ASN A 23 -5.56 13.86 7.24
C ASN A 23 -7.09 14.05 7.33
N ARG A 24 -7.84 13.63 6.30
CA ARG A 24 -9.31 13.69 6.33
C ARG A 24 -9.89 12.72 7.36
N LEU A 25 -9.34 11.51 7.45
CA LEU A 25 -9.75 10.53 8.46
C LEU A 25 -9.43 11.00 9.88
N GLU A 26 -8.29 11.67 10.08
CA GLU A 26 -7.91 12.29 11.35
C GLU A 26 -8.89 13.39 11.76
N ASN A 27 -9.18 14.33 10.85
CA ASN A 27 -10.17 15.37 11.10
C ASN A 27 -11.55 14.78 11.41
N PHE A 28 -11.94 13.72 10.72
CA PHE A 28 -13.19 13.01 10.95
C PHE A 28 -13.24 12.34 12.34
N GLY A 29 -12.14 11.71 12.78
CA GLY A 29 -12.03 11.11 14.12
C GLY A 29 -11.91 12.12 15.27
N CYS A 30 -11.53 13.36 14.96
CA CYS A 30 -11.42 14.48 15.91
C CYS A 30 -12.62 15.44 15.87
N ALA A 31 -13.56 15.22 14.97
CA ALA A 31 -14.66 16.14 14.74
C ALA A 31 -15.55 16.30 15.97
N THR A 32 -15.60 17.53 16.48
CA THR A 32 -16.59 17.96 17.48
C THR A 32 -17.88 18.44 16.81
N ASP A 33 -17.78 18.92 15.56
CA ASP A 33 -18.94 19.27 14.74
C ASP A 33 -19.46 18.03 14.02
N VAL A 34 -20.78 17.84 14.09
CA VAL A 34 -21.48 16.69 13.55
C VAL A 34 -21.83 16.82 12.08
N SER A 35 -21.63 18.01 11.48
CA SER A 35 -21.88 18.28 10.06
C SER A 35 -20.98 17.46 9.12
N CYS A 36 -19.72 17.22 9.49
CA CYS A 36 -18.78 16.42 8.70
C CYS A 36 -19.06 14.91 8.75
N LEU A 37 -19.90 14.45 9.68
CA LEU A 37 -20.36 13.07 9.78
C LEU A 37 -21.57 12.78 8.89
N ASN A 38 -22.12 13.81 8.23
CA ASN A 38 -23.21 13.63 7.28
C ASN A 38 -22.75 12.75 6.11
N SER A 39 -23.52 11.71 5.82
CA SER A 39 -23.22 10.68 4.83
C SER A 39 -22.98 11.23 3.43
N VAL A 40 -23.66 12.35 3.11
CA VAL A 40 -23.61 13.08 1.84
C VAL A 40 -22.66 14.28 1.85
N SER A 41 -21.95 14.54 2.97
CA SER A 41 -20.93 15.58 3.02
C SER A 41 -19.80 15.26 2.03
N PRO A 42 -19.23 16.27 1.33
CA PRO A 42 -18.06 16.08 0.49
C PRO A 42 -16.91 15.35 1.22
N ASP A 43 -16.72 15.60 2.52
CA ASP A 43 -15.67 14.94 3.29
C ASP A 43 -15.96 13.46 3.53
N SER A 44 -17.22 13.12 3.86
CA SER A 44 -17.67 11.74 4.01
C SER A 44 -17.51 10.95 2.72
N LEU A 45 -17.89 11.53 1.58
CA LEU A 45 -17.73 10.91 0.26
C LEU A 45 -16.25 10.65 -0.07
N MET A 46 -15.39 11.64 0.17
CA MET A 46 -13.96 11.46 -0.07
C MET A 46 -13.33 10.40 0.85
N ILE A 47 -13.75 10.31 2.10
CA ILE A 47 -13.29 9.26 3.02
C ILE A 47 -13.77 7.88 2.54
N LYS A 48 -15.02 7.74 2.07
CA LYS A 48 -15.54 6.49 1.49
C LYS A 48 -14.73 6.03 0.28
N ASP A 49 -14.49 6.92 -0.68
CA ASP A 49 -13.67 6.62 -1.86
C ASP A 49 -12.25 6.21 -1.47
N GLY A 50 -11.68 6.87 -0.47
CA GLY A 50 -10.38 6.50 0.08
C GLY A 50 -10.38 5.12 0.72
N LEU A 51 -11.40 4.82 1.54
CA LEU A 51 -11.57 3.52 2.18
C LEU A 51 -11.71 2.41 1.14
N ASP A 52 -12.54 2.58 0.12
CA ASP A 52 -12.73 1.57 -0.93
C ASP A 52 -11.40 1.26 -1.64
N ARG A 53 -10.61 2.28 -1.99
CA ARG A 53 -9.27 2.10 -2.59
C ARG A 53 -8.30 1.39 -1.65
N TYR A 54 -8.26 1.76 -0.38
CA TYR A 54 -7.39 1.11 0.60
C TYR A 54 -7.83 -0.34 0.86
N ILE A 55 -9.13 -0.61 0.98
CA ILE A 55 -9.66 -1.96 1.14
C ILE A 55 -9.27 -2.83 -0.07
N GLU A 56 -9.43 -2.33 -1.29
CA GLU A 56 -8.99 -3.04 -2.51
C GLU A 56 -7.49 -3.32 -2.48
N LEU A 57 -6.67 -2.29 -2.23
CA LEU A 57 -5.21 -2.42 -2.14
C LEU A 57 -4.81 -3.47 -1.09
N LEU A 58 -5.42 -3.42 0.09
CA LEU A 58 -5.10 -4.33 1.19
C LEU A 58 -5.58 -5.76 0.91
N ASN A 59 -6.73 -5.96 0.24
CA ASN A 59 -7.14 -7.30 -0.18
C ASN A 59 -6.19 -7.92 -1.22
N LEU A 60 -5.54 -7.09 -2.06
CA LEU A 60 -4.54 -7.56 -3.04
C LEU A 60 -3.22 -7.98 -2.39
N LEU A 61 -2.89 -7.39 -1.24
CA LEU A 61 -1.69 -7.75 -0.49
C LEU A 61 -1.97 -9.06 0.25
N ASN A 62 -1.50 -10.18 -0.31
CA ASN A 62 -1.65 -11.50 0.31
C ASN A 62 -0.98 -11.52 1.71
N PRO A 63 -1.74 -11.80 2.79
CA PRO A 63 -1.17 -11.92 4.14
C PRO A 63 -0.17 -13.07 4.27
N ILE A 64 -0.25 -14.05 3.37
CA ILE A 64 0.58 -15.27 3.37
C ILE A 64 2.06 -14.96 3.13
N GLU A 65 2.39 -13.86 2.43
CA GLU A 65 3.79 -13.45 2.23
C GLU A 65 4.35 -12.60 3.38
N MET A 66 3.52 -12.16 4.32
CA MET A 66 3.99 -11.47 5.52
C MET A 66 4.59 -12.50 6.48
N GLN A 67 5.90 -12.73 6.34
CA GLN A 67 6.68 -13.71 7.13
C GLN A 67 6.55 -13.57 8.66
N ASN A 68 6.00 -12.47 9.16
CA ASN A 68 5.81 -12.26 10.57
C ASN A 68 4.30 -12.25 10.91
N LYS A 69 3.93 -13.26 11.70
CA LYS A 69 2.57 -13.55 12.17
C LYS A 69 1.89 -12.34 12.84
N MET A 70 2.65 -11.54 13.59
CA MET A 70 2.12 -10.32 14.24
C MET A 70 1.63 -9.30 13.20
N PHE A 71 2.36 -9.12 12.09
CA PHE A 71 1.93 -8.19 11.05
C PHE A 71 0.70 -8.70 10.30
N GLY A 72 0.57 -10.01 10.09
CA GLY A 72 -0.62 -10.60 9.47
C GLY A 72 -1.90 -10.35 10.28
N GLU A 73 -1.84 -10.50 11.61
CA GLU A 73 -2.99 -10.27 12.50
C GLU A 73 -3.37 -8.78 12.57
N GLU A 74 -2.40 -7.88 12.74
CA GLU A 74 -2.64 -6.42 12.72
C GLU A 74 -3.20 -5.95 11.38
N PHE A 75 -2.69 -6.50 10.28
CA PHE A 75 -3.16 -6.21 8.93
C PHE A 75 -4.62 -6.65 8.73
N ALA A 76 -4.95 -7.88 9.12
CA ALA A 76 -6.31 -8.40 9.03
C ALA A 76 -7.27 -7.58 9.90
N SER A 77 -6.87 -7.23 11.12
CA SER A 77 -7.68 -6.43 12.04
C SER A 77 -7.95 -5.04 11.49
N MET A 78 -6.95 -4.40 10.87
CA MET A 78 -7.17 -3.09 10.27
C MET A 78 -8.06 -3.17 9.02
N LEU A 79 -7.87 -4.17 8.16
CA LEU A 79 -8.73 -4.37 6.99
C LEU A 79 -10.18 -4.55 7.40
N ASP A 80 -10.42 -5.30 8.48
CA ASP A 80 -11.76 -5.46 9.05
C ASP A 80 -12.32 -4.12 9.57
N GLU A 81 -11.53 -3.34 10.32
CA GLU A 81 -11.93 -2.02 10.79
C GLU A 81 -12.26 -1.04 9.65
N MET A 82 -11.49 -1.05 8.55
CA MET A 82 -11.79 -0.24 7.37
C MET A 82 -13.11 -0.66 6.71
N LYS A 83 -13.37 -1.96 6.60
CA LYS A 83 -14.64 -2.50 6.09
C LYS A 83 -15.82 -2.13 6.99
N GLN A 84 -15.64 -2.22 8.32
CA GLN A 84 -16.63 -1.80 9.30
C GLN A 84 -16.92 -0.30 9.20
N LEU A 85 -15.88 0.54 9.16
CA LEU A 85 -16.05 1.99 9.01
C LEU A 85 -16.82 2.33 7.73
N ARG A 86 -16.44 1.73 6.61
CA ARG A 86 -17.12 1.89 5.32
C ARG A 86 -18.59 1.51 5.42
N ALA A 87 -18.91 0.34 5.99
CA ALA A 87 -20.28 -0.11 6.17
C ALA A 87 -21.09 0.83 7.07
N SER A 88 -20.52 1.26 8.20
CA SER A 88 -21.17 2.20 9.12
C SER A 88 -21.44 3.56 8.45
N MET A 89 -20.52 4.06 7.62
CA MET A 89 -20.71 5.29 6.86
C MET A 89 -21.76 5.18 5.74
N SER A 90 -22.13 3.97 5.32
CA SER A 90 -23.20 3.73 4.33
C SER A 90 -24.59 3.64 4.97
N MET A 91 -24.67 3.39 6.27
CA MET A 91 -25.93 3.18 6.98
C MET A 91 -26.42 4.44 7.74
N THR A 92 -25.78 5.59 7.54
CA THR A 92 -25.91 6.84 8.32
C THR A 92 -27.24 7.59 8.19
N ASP A 93 -28.25 7.03 7.50
CA ASP A 93 -29.64 7.47 7.65
C ASP A 93 -30.26 7.01 8.98
N SER A 94 -29.64 5.99 9.61
CA SER A 94 -29.97 5.51 10.93
C SER A 94 -29.14 6.25 11.99
N MET A 95 -29.65 6.33 13.22
CA MET A 95 -29.04 6.90 14.43
C MET A 95 -27.79 6.14 14.90
N ILE A 96 -26.98 5.65 13.96
CA ILE A 96 -25.71 4.99 14.16
C ILE A 96 -24.84 5.89 15.03
N GLU A 97 -24.34 5.29 16.10
CA GLU A 97 -23.49 5.95 17.08
C GLU A 97 -22.32 6.61 16.36
N LYS A 98 -22.37 7.94 16.27
CA LYS A 98 -21.23 8.79 15.89
C LYS A 98 -19.97 8.38 16.65
N ASN A 99 -20.13 7.93 17.90
CA ASN A 99 -19.09 7.33 18.72
C ASN A 99 -18.41 6.14 18.04
N THR A 100 -19.17 5.25 17.39
CA THR A 100 -18.63 4.09 16.65
C THR A 100 -17.80 4.53 15.46
N LEU A 101 -18.25 5.51 14.68
CA LEU A 101 -17.49 6.07 13.56
C LEU A 101 -16.17 6.70 14.03
N ILE A 102 -16.21 7.47 15.13
CA ILE A 102 -15.04 8.08 15.76
C ILE A 102 -14.07 7.01 16.29
N VAL A 103 -14.58 5.99 16.98
CA VAL A 103 -13.78 4.89 17.54
C VAL A 103 -13.09 4.11 16.44
N LEU A 104 -13.81 3.73 15.38
CA LEU A 104 -13.24 3.03 14.23
C LEU A 104 -12.16 3.87 13.54
N SER A 105 -12.43 5.16 13.33
CA SER A 105 -11.44 6.08 12.72
C SER A 105 -10.16 6.15 13.54
N LYS A 106 -10.27 6.27 14.87
CA LYS A 106 -9.11 6.29 15.78
C LYS A 106 -8.31 4.99 15.77
N LYS A 107 -8.99 3.83 15.72
CA LYS A 107 -8.32 2.52 15.62
C LYS A 107 -7.56 2.36 14.29
N ILE A 108 -8.15 2.79 13.19
CA ILE A 108 -7.49 2.76 11.88
C ILE A 108 -6.27 3.70 11.88
N LEU A 109 -6.40 4.90 12.45
CA LEU A 109 -5.31 5.88 12.55
C LEU A 109 -4.16 5.39 13.44
N SER A 110 -4.44 4.72 14.56
CA SER A 110 -3.40 4.22 15.46
C SER A 110 -2.51 3.15 14.80
N ARG A 111 -3.01 2.50 13.75
CA ARG A 111 -2.29 1.48 12.96
C ARG A 111 -1.63 2.01 11.69
N ARG A 112 -1.80 3.29 11.35
CA ARG A 112 -1.26 3.91 10.12
C ARG A 112 0.24 3.64 9.93
N SER A 113 1.04 3.73 10.99
CA SER A 113 2.49 3.51 10.94
C SER A 113 2.84 2.06 10.56
N THR A 114 2.09 1.08 11.08
CA THR A 114 2.24 -0.34 10.76
C THR A 114 1.96 -0.60 9.28
N VAL A 115 0.92 0.02 8.72
CA VAL A 115 0.60 -0.11 7.27
C VAL A 115 1.68 0.48 6.40
N ALA A 116 2.15 1.68 6.74
CA ALA A 116 3.21 2.33 5.98
C ALA A 116 4.45 1.43 5.92
N HIS A 117 4.78 0.78 7.04
CA HIS A 117 5.89 -0.17 7.11
C HIS A 117 5.64 -1.43 6.26
N ILE A 118 4.44 -2.01 6.32
CA ILE A 118 4.05 -3.18 5.50
C ILE A 118 4.13 -2.85 4.00
N LEU A 119 3.53 -1.74 3.57
CA LEU A 119 3.53 -1.29 2.18
C LEU A 119 4.95 -1.00 1.68
N ALA A 120 5.78 -0.37 2.51
CA ALA A 120 7.18 -0.11 2.18
C ALA A 120 7.97 -1.42 2.02
N SER A 121 7.78 -2.38 2.93
CA SER A 121 8.47 -3.69 2.91
C SER A 121 8.13 -4.52 1.67
N GLN A 122 6.86 -4.52 1.24
CA GLN A 122 6.47 -5.17 0.00
C GLN A 122 7.09 -4.51 -1.24
N ARG A 123 7.20 -3.18 -1.25
CA ARG A 123 7.81 -2.42 -2.35
C ARG A 123 9.32 -2.67 -2.47
N SER A 124 10.02 -2.90 -1.36
CA SER A 124 11.44 -3.29 -1.40
C SER A 124 11.65 -4.71 -1.92
N ASN A 125 10.77 -5.65 -1.58
CA ASN A 125 10.89 -7.04 -2.04
C ASN A 125 10.61 -7.19 -3.55
N THR A 126 9.81 -6.30 -4.15
CA THR A 126 9.55 -6.29 -5.59
C THR A 126 10.72 -5.73 -6.41
N ASN A 127 11.63 -4.96 -5.81
CA ASN A 127 12.78 -4.36 -6.52
C ASN A 127 14.01 -5.29 -6.64
N HIS A 128 13.96 -6.50 -6.09
CA HIS A 128 15.08 -7.45 -6.17
C HIS A 128 14.97 -8.49 -7.29
N SER A 129 13.95 -8.44 -8.17
CA SER A 129 13.82 -9.41 -9.28
C SER A 129 14.22 -8.89 -10.67
N GLN A 130 14.55 -7.61 -10.84
CA GLN A 130 15.05 -7.09 -12.12
C GLN A 130 16.57 -6.94 -12.12
N GLY A 131 17.28 -7.99 -12.54
CA GLY A 131 18.74 -7.93 -12.60
C GLY A 131 19.49 -9.15 -13.14
N ALA A 132 18.91 -9.95 -14.03
CA ALA A 132 19.68 -10.89 -14.84
C ALA A 132 19.23 -10.86 -16.30
N VAL A 133 19.22 -9.66 -16.90
CA VAL A 133 19.28 -9.55 -18.36
C VAL A 133 20.67 -9.99 -18.80
N ASN A 134 20.81 -11.29 -19.07
CA ASN A 134 21.93 -11.78 -19.85
C ASN A 134 21.80 -11.22 -21.27
N SER A 135 22.37 -10.05 -21.56
CA SER A 135 22.66 -9.64 -22.93
C SER A 135 23.99 -10.27 -23.36
N GLY A 136 24.05 -11.61 -23.30
CA GLY A 136 25.20 -12.39 -23.72
C GLY A 136 25.23 -12.60 -25.23
N HIS A 137 25.30 -11.53 -26.02
CA HIS A 137 25.61 -11.63 -27.46
C HIS A 137 27.09 -11.31 -27.69
N GLY A 138 27.90 -12.36 -27.80
CA GLY A 138 29.33 -12.26 -28.10
C GLY A 138 29.94 -13.61 -28.41
N LYS A 139 29.81 -14.06 -29.66
CA LYS A 139 30.56 -15.19 -30.22
C LYS A 139 32.07 -14.87 -30.20
N ALA A 140 32.89 -15.75 -29.63
CA ALA A 140 34.21 -16.03 -30.19
C ALA A 140 34.71 -17.41 -29.73
N LYS A 141 34.88 -18.31 -30.69
CA LYS A 141 35.56 -19.60 -30.57
C LYS A 141 37.00 -19.37 -30.11
N GLY A 142 37.42 -20.02 -29.02
CA GLY A 142 38.80 -19.94 -28.52
C GLY A 142 39.27 -21.26 -27.91
N LYS A 143 39.78 -22.14 -28.76
CA LYS A 143 40.74 -23.25 -28.53
C LYS A 143 40.92 -23.79 -27.10
N LYS A 144 40.56 -25.07 -26.94
CA LYS A 144 41.20 -26.03 -26.02
C LYS A 144 42.73 -25.90 -26.09
N ASN A 145 43.39 -25.87 -24.93
CA ASN A 145 44.74 -26.41 -24.71
C ASN A 145 45.01 -26.59 -23.20
N LYS A 146 44.85 -27.83 -22.70
CA LYS A 146 45.79 -28.44 -21.74
C LYS A 146 46.76 -29.28 -22.60
N PRO A 147 47.98 -29.69 -22.16
CA PRO A 147 48.59 -29.62 -20.82
C PRO A 147 50.05 -29.10 -20.82
N LYS A 148 50.63 -28.77 -19.65
CA LYS A 148 52.08 -28.98 -19.46
C LYS A 148 52.44 -29.29 -18.01
N LYS A 149 52.91 -30.53 -17.86
CA LYS A 149 53.51 -31.18 -16.69
C LYS A 149 54.92 -30.62 -16.53
N ASN A 150 55.29 -30.12 -15.35
CA ASN A 150 56.71 -29.97 -14.96
C ASN A 150 56.95 -30.65 -13.62
N LYS A 151 57.87 -31.62 -13.66
CA LYS A 151 58.50 -32.34 -12.55
C LYS A 151 59.66 -31.51 -11.99
N GLY A 152 59.97 -31.74 -10.71
CA GLY A 152 61.23 -31.35 -10.04
C GLY A 152 61.06 -30.11 -9.16
N GLY A 153 61.35 -30.07 -7.87
CA GLY A 153 62.18 -30.93 -7.02
C GLY A 153 63.35 -30.09 -6.49
N LYS A 154 63.35 -29.77 -5.19
CA LYS A 154 64.61 -29.56 -4.43
C LYS A 154 64.39 -29.60 -2.92
N LYS A 155 65.00 -30.62 -2.30
CA LYS A 155 65.37 -30.70 -0.88
C LYS A 155 66.43 -29.62 -0.56
N GLY A 156 66.42 -29.14 0.68
CA GLY A 156 67.54 -28.43 1.32
C GLY A 156 67.04 -27.53 2.46
N LYS A 157 66.95 -28.03 3.70
CA LYS A 157 67.93 -27.86 4.79
C LYS A 157 68.32 -26.41 5.07
N LYS A 158 67.81 -25.88 6.20
CA LYS A 158 68.64 -25.33 7.27
C LYS A 158 67.92 -25.52 8.59
#